data_AF-A0A5A9Z4D4-F1
#
_entry.id   AF-A0A5A9Z4D4-F1
#
_cell.length_a   1.000
_cell.length_b   1.000
_cell.length_c   1.000
_cell.angle_alpha   90.00
_cell.angle_beta   90.00
_cell.angle_gamma   90.00
#
_symmetry.space_group_name_H-M   'P 1'
#
loop_
_entity.id
_entity.type
_entity.pdbx_description
1 polymer ?
#
loop_
_entity_poly.entity_id
_entity_poly.type
_entity_poly.pdbx_seq_one_letter_code
_entity_poly.pdbx_strand_id
1 'polypeptide(L)'
;MSEAELVQILTRGEDSRHQFKREAHNADSIAAELAAFANSGGGRLFLGVGDDGQIVGLDAANVRRVNQLLSNAASQHVRPPIHPITHNVQTEHGVVMVVTVPDGLSKPYIDNHGRIWVKNGSDKRHVTAREEIQRLFQRAGLVYADVIPVTGTSADDIDEKAFAAYFTRRYGQSSEVAGQPLSQLLQNLGLGDGHELNLAGLMLFGKRPQRYRPAFEVKAVAFPGLVLHDSRYLDSEDIGGTLLEQYQRSFAFIKRNLHHIQADRGFNTLGQLEIPEQALEELLVNALIHRDYFTSASIRLMVFADRVEIISPGHLPDSLSTEAIRHGATNRRNPTLTEHAVHILPYRGLGTGIPRALHDWPTIELLDEIASNQFKVVLPRPQLPSETTPQVTPQVTPQVGDLLAAIRGEQTRTELMDALQLNDRKHFRVAYLQPALDAGLIAMTIPDKPNSRLQKYRITEQGQALLAKRH
;
A
#
# COMPACT_ATOMS: atom_id res chain seq x y z
N MET A 1 5.26 4.21 -35.93
CA MET A 1 3.79 4.18 -36.14
C MET A 1 3.53 3.91 -37.60
N SER A 2 2.62 2.99 -37.92
CA SER A 2 2.16 2.73 -39.30
C SER A 2 0.96 3.61 -39.68
N GLU A 3 0.64 3.70 -40.97
CA GLU A 3 -0.54 4.44 -41.45
C GLU A 3 -1.86 3.84 -40.93
N ALA A 4 -1.96 2.51 -40.83
CA ALA A 4 -3.13 1.84 -40.28
C ALA A 4 -3.36 2.19 -38.80
N GLU A 5 -2.28 2.24 -38.01
CA GLU A 5 -2.33 2.68 -36.60
C GLU A 5 -2.75 4.14 -36.48
N LEU A 6 -2.25 5.01 -37.37
CA LEU A 6 -2.62 6.42 -37.40
C LEU A 6 -4.14 6.56 -37.63
N VAL A 7 -4.70 5.92 -38.65
CA VAL A 7 -6.14 6.00 -38.96
C VAL A 7 -7.00 5.51 -37.78
N GLN A 8 -6.61 4.44 -37.10
CA GLN A 8 -7.31 3.97 -35.90
C GLN A 8 -7.32 5.00 -34.76
N ILE A 9 -6.25 5.77 -34.59
CA ILE A 9 -6.21 6.85 -33.60
C ILE A 9 -7.11 8.01 -34.04
N LEU A 10 -7.01 8.44 -35.30
CA LEU A 10 -7.78 9.59 -35.80
C LEU A 10 -9.29 9.36 -35.73
N THR A 11 -9.76 8.13 -36.01
CA THR A 11 -11.19 7.77 -35.92
C THR A 11 -11.76 7.84 -34.49
N ARG A 12 -10.91 7.81 -33.45
CA ARG A 12 -11.34 7.95 -32.05
C ARG A 12 -11.50 9.41 -31.62
N GLY A 13 -11.06 10.35 -32.45
CA GLY A 13 -11.11 11.78 -32.16
C GLY A 13 -10.02 12.25 -31.19
N GLU A 14 -10.10 13.52 -30.84
CA GLU A 14 -9.21 14.13 -29.84
C GLU A 14 -9.61 13.75 -28.41
N ASP A 15 -8.62 13.62 -27.54
CA ASP A 15 -8.80 13.38 -26.13
C ASP A 15 -7.67 14.05 -25.32
N SER A 16 -7.62 13.78 -24.01
CA SER A 16 -6.57 14.33 -23.13
C SER A 16 -5.13 13.93 -23.53
N ARG A 17 -4.94 12.95 -24.41
CA ARG A 17 -3.65 12.44 -24.87
C ARG A 17 -3.41 12.59 -26.37
N HIS A 18 -4.41 12.93 -27.17
CA HIS A 18 -4.31 13.08 -28.61
C HIS A 18 -4.89 14.43 -29.05
N GLN A 19 -4.06 15.25 -29.67
CA GLN A 19 -4.47 16.54 -30.25
C GLN A 19 -4.16 16.56 -31.75
N PHE A 20 -5.09 17.05 -32.54
CA PHE A 20 -4.97 17.24 -33.98
C PHE A 20 -4.79 18.74 -34.29
N LYS A 21 -3.93 19.03 -35.25
CA LYS A 21 -3.80 20.36 -35.84
C LYS A 21 -3.54 20.22 -37.33
N ARG A 22 -4.36 20.92 -38.11
CA ARG A 22 -4.21 20.94 -39.56
C ARG A 22 -2.85 21.53 -39.94
N GLU A 23 -2.54 22.69 -39.38
CA GLU A 23 -1.25 23.34 -39.49
C GLU A 23 -0.89 24.05 -38.19
N ALA A 24 0.40 24.33 -38.00
CA ALA A 24 0.88 25.13 -36.88
C ALA A 24 1.70 26.31 -37.40
N HIS A 25 1.29 27.52 -37.03
CA HIS A 25 1.90 28.77 -37.49
C HIS A 25 2.54 29.59 -36.37
N ASN A 26 2.22 29.29 -35.11
CA ASN A 26 2.68 30.05 -33.95
C ASN A 26 3.41 29.14 -32.96
N ALA A 27 4.67 29.49 -32.66
CA ALA A 27 5.48 28.81 -31.67
C ALA A 27 4.84 28.83 -30.27
N ASP A 28 4.19 29.94 -29.88
CA ASP A 28 3.52 30.04 -28.57
C ASP A 28 2.34 29.08 -28.44
N SER A 29 1.57 28.90 -29.53
CA SER A 29 0.45 27.96 -29.53
C SER A 29 0.92 26.52 -29.44
N ILE A 30 2.02 26.17 -30.12
CA ILE A 30 2.63 24.84 -29.95
C ILE A 30 3.15 24.71 -28.52
N ALA A 31 3.90 25.69 -28.02
CA ALA A 31 4.49 25.66 -26.69
C ALA A 31 3.44 25.44 -25.59
N ALA A 32 2.29 26.13 -25.67
CA ALA A 32 1.18 25.93 -24.73
C ALA A 32 0.62 24.50 -24.79
N GLU A 33 0.53 23.90 -25.98
CA GLU A 33 0.07 22.51 -26.15
C GLU A 33 1.07 21.51 -25.59
N LEU A 34 2.36 21.72 -25.90
CA LEU A 34 3.43 20.88 -25.40
C LEU A 34 3.54 20.94 -23.87
N ALA A 35 3.45 22.14 -23.28
CA ALA A 35 3.43 22.33 -21.84
C ALA A 35 2.20 21.65 -21.19
N ALA A 36 1.03 21.75 -21.82
CA ALA A 36 -0.19 21.08 -21.36
C ALA A 36 -0.02 19.56 -21.28
N PHE A 37 0.53 18.94 -22.34
CA PHE A 37 0.83 17.50 -22.34
C PHE A 37 1.87 17.12 -21.29
N ALA A 38 2.98 17.85 -21.20
CA ALA A 38 4.04 17.57 -20.24
C ALA A 38 3.55 17.67 -18.78
N ASN A 39 2.57 18.54 -18.50
CA ASN A 39 1.98 18.66 -17.17
C ASN A 39 0.89 17.59 -16.86
N SER A 40 0.40 16.87 -17.88
CA SER A 40 -0.85 16.07 -17.78
C SER A 40 -0.69 14.59 -18.16
N GLY A 41 0.49 14.00 -17.99
CA GLY A 41 0.71 12.57 -18.28
C GLY A 41 1.26 12.28 -19.67
N GLY A 42 1.69 13.31 -20.41
CA GLY A 42 2.19 13.18 -21.78
C GLY A 42 1.07 13.01 -22.82
N GLY A 43 1.47 12.90 -24.09
CA GLY A 43 0.52 12.75 -25.19
C GLY A 43 1.16 12.84 -26.57
N ARG A 44 0.30 12.91 -27.60
CA ARG A 44 0.67 12.98 -29.00
C ARG A 44 -0.06 14.13 -29.69
N LEU A 45 0.70 14.96 -30.37
CA LEU A 45 0.20 16.01 -31.25
C LEU A 45 0.40 15.58 -32.71
N PHE A 46 -0.68 15.56 -33.48
CA PHE A 46 -0.69 15.19 -34.90
C PHE A 46 -0.82 16.44 -35.75
N LEU A 47 0.21 16.72 -36.56
CA LEU A 47 0.27 17.87 -37.45
C LEU A 47 0.00 17.41 -38.88
N GLY A 48 -0.90 18.11 -39.59
CA GLY A 48 -1.42 17.71 -40.89
C GLY A 48 -2.80 17.02 -40.81
N VAL A 49 -3.50 17.14 -39.68
CA VAL A 49 -4.80 16.50 -39.44
C VAL A 49 -5.83 17.54 -38.98
N GLY A 50 -7.00 17.56 -39.59
CA GLY A 50 -8.11 18.43 -39.19
C GLY A 50 -8.69 18.06 -37.82
N ASP A 51 -9.42 19.00 -37.22
CA ASP A 51 -10.07 18.79 -35.91
C ASP A 51 -11.13 17.67 -35.97
N ASP A 52 -11.64 17.35 -37.17
CA ASP A 52 -12.56 16.24 -37.47
C ASP A 52 -11.85 14.89 -37.70
N GLY A 53 -10.51 14.86 -37.60
CA GLY A 53 -9.69 13.68 -37.87
C GLY A 53 -9.37 13.48 -39.37
N GLN A 54 -9.79 14.38 -40.25
CA GLN A 54 -9.47 14.28 -41.68
C GLN A 54 -7.97 14.51 -41.92
N ILE A 55 -7.32 13.61 -42.66
CA ILE A 55 -5.92 13.76 -43.05
C ILE A 55 -5.83 14.78 -44.17
N VAL A 56 -5.23 15.93 -43.89
CA VAL A 56 -4.95 16.97 -44.88
C VAL A 56 -3.55 16.78 -45.47
N GLY A 57 -2.60 16.32 -44.64
CA GLY A 57 -1.21 16.09 -45.02
C GLY A 57 -0.38 17.37 -45.11
N LEU A 58 0.91 17.25 -44.81
CA LEU A 58 1.91 18.30 -44.96
C LEU A 58 2.80 17.98 -46.17
N ASP A 59 3.09 19.00 -46.98
CA ASP A 59 4.12 18.92 -48.01
C ASP A 59 5.54 19.03 -47.42
N ALA A 60 6.57 18.78 -48.23
CA ALA A 60 7.96 18.80 -47.79
C ALA A 60 8.44 20.19 -47.28
N ALA A 61 7.89 21.29 -47.79
CA ALA A 61 8.26 22.63 -47.33
C ALA A 61 7.65 22.91 -45.94
N ASN A 62 6.39 22.51 -45.75
CA ASN A 62 5.67 22.63 -44.50
C ASN A 62 6.24 21.71 -43.41
N VAL A 63 6.66 20.48 -43.74
CA VAL A 63 7.36 19.60 -42.79
C VAL A 63 8.63 20.25 -42.24
N ARG A 64 9.45 20.89 -43.09
CA ARG A 64 10.66 21.61 -42.64
C ARG A 64 10.32 22.79 -41.73
N ARG A 65 9.35 23.61 -42.14
CA ARG A 65 8.89 24.79 -41.38
C ARG A 65 8.37 24.38 -40.00
N VAL A 66 7.53 23.35 -39.95
CA VAL A 66 6.91 22.85 -38.73
C VAL A 66 7.95 22.26 -37.78
N ASN A 67 8.94 21.49 -38.29
CA ASN A 67 10.04 20.98 -37.46
C ASN A 67 10.84 22.12 -36.81
N GLN A 68 11.16 23.18 -37.55
CA GLN A 68 11.87 24.34 -37.00
C GLN A 68 11.02 25.05 -35.94
N LEU A 69 9.73 25.22 -36.20
CA LEU A 69 8.80 25.88 -35.28
C LEU A 69 8.60 25.05 -34.00
N LEU A 70 8.47 23.73 -34.12
CA LEU A 70 8.40 22.81 -33.00
C LEU A 70 9.68 22.83 -32.16
N SER A 71 10.86 22.80 -32.80
CA SER A 71 12.14 22.90 -32.11
C SER A 71 12.26 24.20 -31.34
N ASN A 72 11.85 25.32 -31.95
CA ASN A 72 11.85 26.62 -31.28
C ASN A 72 10.86 26.65 -30.11
N ALA A 73 9.64 26.15 -30.31
CA ALA A 73 8.61 26.08 -29.27
C ALA A 73 9.10 25.28 -28.05
N ALA A 74 9.63 24.09 -28.30
CA ALA A 74 10.08 23.16 -27.27
C ALA A 74 11.31 23.64 -26.48
N SER A 75 12.22 24.38 -27.13
CA SER A 75 13.50 24.81 -26.51
C SER A 75 13.48 26.23 -25.96
N GLN A 76 12.75 27.15 -26.59
CA GLN A 76 12.77 28.58 -26.26
C GLN A 76 11.44 29.10 -25.73
N HIS A 77 10.32 28.39 -25.94
CA HIS A 77 8.99 28.85 -25.53
C HIS A 77 8.32 28.04 -24.43
N VAL A 78 8.93 26.93 -24.01
CA VAL A 78 8.53 26.14 -22.84
C VAL A 78 9.66 26.16 -21.83
N ARG A 79 9.33 26.37 -20.55
CA ARG A 79 10.28 26.25 -19.44
C ARG A 79 9.77 25.27 -18.38
N PRO A 80 10.59 24.31 -17.90
CA PRO A 80 11.89 23.96 -18.46
C PRO A 80 11.75 23.42 -19.91
N PRO A 81 12.81 23.49 -20.74
CA PRO A 81 12.77 22.97 -22.10
C PRO A 81 12.34 21.51 -22.14
N ILE A 82 11.69 21.11 -23.23
CA ILE A 82 11.26 19.73 -23.45
C ILE A 82 11.86 19.18 -24.74
N HIS A 83 11.95 17.85 -24.81
CA HIS A 83 12.51 17.13 -25.94
C HIS A 83 11.46 16.18 -26.54
N PRO A 84 10.49 16.70 -27.31
CA PRO A 84 9.50 15.85 -27.97
C PRO A 84 10.15 15.00 -29.07
N ILE A 85 9.65 13.78 -29.25
CA ILE A 85 10.09 12.87 -30.30
C ILE A 85 9.15 12.99 -31.49
N THR A 86 9.68 13.24 -32.69
CA THR A 86 8.87 13.33 -33.91
C THR A 86 8.97 12.06 -34.74
N HIS A 87 7.86 11.68 -35.37
CA HIS A 87 7.78 10.58 -36.33
C HIS A 87 6.91 11.02 -37.51
N ASN A 88 7.42 10.91 -38.73
CA ASN A 88 6.68 11.24 -39.94
C ASN A 88 6.00 9.98 -40.50
N VAL A 89 4.70 10.06 -40.75
CA VAL A 89 3.91 9.02 -41.40
C VAL A 89 3.54 9.50 -42.80
N GLN A 90 3.98 8.77 -43.83
CA GLN A 90 3.56 9.02 -45.19
C GLN A 90 2.14 8.50 -45.40
N THR A 91 1.28 9.32 -46.01
CA THR A 91 -0.09 8.97 -46.38
C THR A 91 -0.35 9.34 -47.85
N GLU A 92 -1.48 8.90 -48.39
CA GLU A 92 -1.93 9.27 -49.75
C GLU A 92 -2.13 10.79 -49.93
N HIS A 93 -2.43 11.51 -48.84
CA HIS A 93 -2.69 12.95 -48.86
C HIS A 93 -1.48 13.81 -48.45
N GLY A 94 -0.33 13.20 -48.16
CA GLY A 94 0.89 13.89 -47.73
C GLY A 94 1.48 13.32 -46.44
N VAL A 95 2.36 14.07 -45.78
CA VAL A 95 3.02 13.62 -44.54
C VAL A 95 2.23 14.08 -43.32
N VAL A 96 1.93 13.17 -42.40
CA VAL A 96 1.45 13.51 -41.05
C VAL A 96 2.62 13.43 -40.08
N MET A 97 2.88 14.52 -39.35
CA MET A 97 3.94 14.56 -38.34
C MET A 97 3.35 14.27 -36.97
N VAL A 98 3.79 13.19 -36.35
CA VAL A 98 3.38 12.78 -35.01
C VAL A 98 4.44 13.22 -34.02
N VAL A 99 4.07 14.13 -33.13
CA VAL A 99 4.93 14.67 -32.07
C VAL A 99 4.55 14.01 -30.76
N THR A 100 5.43 13.19 -30.20
CA THR A 100 5.22 12.54 -28.90
C THR A 100 5.86 13.38 -27.80
N VAL A 101 5.05 13.80 -26.84
CA VAL A 101 5.46 14.55 -25.65
C VAL A 101 5.44 13.60 -24.46
N PRO A 102 6.57 13.41 -23.75
CA PRO A 102 6.59 12.57 -22.55
C PRO A 102 5.81 13.22 -21.41
N ASP A 103 5.43 12.42 -20.40
CA ASP A 103 5.04 12.99 -19.12
C ASP A 103 6.26 13.70 -18.50
N GLY A 104 6.09 14.98 -18.18
CA GLY A 104 7.19 15.82 -17.75
C GLY A 104 7.60 15.52 -16.31
N LEU A 105 8.90 15.43 -16.05
CA LEU A 105 9.42 15.19 -14.70
C LEU A 105 9.56 16.49 -13.89
N SER A 106 9.86 17.60 -14.57
CA SER A 106 10.18 18.89 -13.95
C SER A 106 8.98 19.85 -13.95
N LYS A 107 7.79 19.32 -13.60
CA LYS A 107 6.54 20.11 -13.50
C LYS A 107 6.69 21.26 -12.48
N PRO A 108 6.00 22.40 -12.65
CA PRO A 108 5.19 22.73 -13.81
C PRO A 108 6.04 23.19 -15.00
N TYR A 109 5.63 22.76 -16.19
CA TYR A 109 6.06 23.34 -17.46
C TYR A 109 5.21 24.57 -17.76
N ILE A 110 5.86 25.70 -18.01
CA ILE A 110 5.24 27.00 -18.26
C ILE A 110 5.56 27.48 -19.67
N ASP A 111 4.67 28.29 -20.24
CA ASP A 111 4.98 29.03 -21.47
C ASP A 111 5.85 30.26 -21.19
N ASN A 112 6.28 30.95 -22.25
CA ASN A 112 7.07 32.19 -22.15
C ASN A 112 6.36 33.37 -21.45
N HIS A 113 5.06 33.26 -21.21
CA HIS A 113 4.29 34.25 -20.46
C HIS A 113 4.09 33.85 -18.99
N GLY A 114 4.72 32.77 -18.54
CA GLY A 114 4.62 32.26 -17.17
C GLY A 114 3.32 31.52 -16.87
N ARG A 115 2.54 31.15 -17.90
CA ARG A 115 1.27 30.46 -17.74
C ARG A 115 1.49 28.95 -17.65
N ILE A 116 0.83 28.32 -16.67
CA ILE A 116 0.83 26.87 -16.48
C ILE A 116 -0.39 26.30 -17.22
N TRP A 117 -0.15 25.41 -18.16
CA TRP A 117 -1.22 24.76 -18.95
C TRP A 117 -1.36 23.29 -18.55
N VAL A 118 -2.60 22.79 -18.49
CA VAL A 118 -2.93 21.36 -18.28
C VAL A 118 -4.01 20.92 -19.28
N LYS A 119 -4.07 19.63 -19.60
CA LYS A 119 -5.13 19.06 -20.46
C LYS A 119 -6.43 18.92 -19.68
N ASN A 120 -7.54 19.24 -20.34
CA ASN A 120 -8.89 19.08 -19.83
C ASN A 120 -9.77 18.55 -20.96
N GLY A 121 -9.85 17.22 -21.09
CA GLY A 121 -10.37 16.60 -22.32
C GLY A 121 -9.47 16.92 -23.50
N SER A 122 -10.07 17.13 -24.68
CA SER A 122 -9.34 17.56 -25.88
C SER A 122 -8.75 18.97 -25.75
N ASP A 123 -9.23 19.81 -24.84
CA ASP A 123 -8.74 21.17 -24.67
C ASP A 123 -7.58 21.29 -23.68
N LYS A 124 -6.97 22.49 -23.65
CA LYS A 124 -6.03 22.92 -22.61
C LYS A 124 -6.65 24.00 -21.75
N ARG A 125 -6.35 23.97 -20.46
CA ARG A 125 -6.81 24.95 -19.47
C ARG A 125 -5.62 25.62 -18.80
N HIS A 126 -5.72 26.92 -18.60
CA HIS A 126 -4.77 27.66 -17.78
C HIS A 126 -5.04 27.37 -16.30
N VAL A 127 -4.02 26.93 -15.58
CA VAL A 127 -4.11 26.66 -14.14
C VAL A 127 -4.00 27.98 -13.38
N THR A 128 -5.07 28.35 -12.67
CA THR A 128 -5.12 29.54 -11.82
C THR A 128 -5.27 29.21 -10.33
N ALA A 129 -5.73 28.00 -10.00
CA ALA A 129 -5.94 27.56 -8.62
C ALA A 129 -4.61 27.27 -7.92
N ARG A 130 -4.39 27.87 -6.75
CA ARG A 130 -3.12 27.76 -6.00
C ARG A 130 -2.83 26.33 -5.58
N GLU A 131 -3.85 25.57 -5.21
CA GLU A 131 -3.76 24.19 -4.74
C GLU A 131 -3.36 23.23 -5.87
N GLU A 132 -3.73 23.54 -7.11
CA GLU A 132 -3.35 22.78 -8.30
C GLU A 132 -1.90 23.07 -8.69
N ILE A 133 -1.50 24.35 -8.66
CA ILE A 133 -0.10 24.77 -8.87
C ILE A 133 0.82 24.09 -7.86
N GLN A 134 0.46 24.13 -6.58
CA GLN A 134 1.24 23.50 -5.50
C GLN A 134 1.42 21.99 -5.74
N ARG A 135 0.38 21.28 -6.21
CA ARG A 135 0.47 19.86 -6.59
C ARG A 135 1.46 19.60 -7.73
N LEU A 136 1.54 20.49 -8.71
CA LEU A 136 2.51 20.35 -9.81
C LEU A 136 3.96 20.48 -9.30
N PHE A 137 4.23 21.45 -8.44
CA PHE A 137 5.55 21.59 -7.80
C PHE A 137 5.90 20.39 -6.91
N GLN A 138 4.91 19.82 -6.21
CA GLN A 138 5.09 18.62 -5.40
C GLN A 138 5.47 17.40 -6.24
N ARG A 139 4.76 17.17 -7.36
CA ARG A 139 5.06 16.03 -8.26
C ARG A 139 6.49 16.06 -8.80
N ALA A 140 7.03 17.26 -9.00
CA ALA A 140 8.40 17.46 -9.45
C ALA A 140 9.45 17.51 -8.33
N GLY A 141 9.04 17.41 -7.06
CA GLY A 141 9.95 17.51 -5.92
C GLY A 141 10.61 18.89 -5.75
N LEU A 142 9.98 19.96 -6.25
CA LEU A 142 10.51 21.33 -6.16
C LEU A 142 10.14 22.06 -4.87
N VAL A 143 9.13 21.56 -4.14
CA VAL A 143 8.75 22.07 -2.82
C VAL A 143 8.61 20.88 -1.88
N TYR A 144 9.32 20.93 -0.76
CA TYR A 144 9.28 19.90 0.27
C TYR A 144 8.50 20.41 1.48
N ALA A 145 7.54 19.63 1.95
CA ALA A 145 6.72 20.01 3.09
C ALA A 145 7.52 20.11 4.40
N ASP A 146 8.57 19.31 4.52
CA ASP A 146 9.40 19.19 5.72
C ASP A 146 10.23 20.45 6.03
N VAL A 147 10.50 21.30 5.04
CA VAL A 147 11.22 22.59 5.22
C VAL A 147 10.29 23.79 5.37
N ILE A 148 8.96 23.61 5.31
CA ILE A 148 8.02 24.72 5.44
C ILE A 148 7.98 25.21 6.89
N PRO A 149 8.17 26.51 7.15
CA PRO A 149 8.00 27.10 8.48
C PRO A 149 6.60 26.80 9.05
N VAL A 150 6.57 26.44 10.32
CA VAL A 150 5.33 26.23 11.08
C VAL A 150 5.04 27.48 11.88
N THR A 151 4.13 28.30 11.36
CA THR A 151 3.79 29.59 11.98
C THR A 151 3.39 29.45 13.44
N GLY A 152 3.95 30.33 14.28
CA GLY A 152 3.68 30.38 15.71
C GLY A 152 4.48 29.38 16.55
N THR A 153 5.48 28.71 15.96
CA THR A 153 6.45 27.90 16.69
C THR A 153 7.72 28.69 16.99
N SER A 154 8.48 28.26 17.99
CA SER A 154 9.84 28.76 18.26
C SER A 154 10.73 27.64 18.79
N ALA A 155 11.98 27.96 19.10
CA ALA A 155 12.88 27.04 19.79
C ALA A 155 12.32 26.54 21.15
N ASP A 156 11.42 27.29 21.79
CA ASP A 156 10.80 26.89 23.07
C ASP A 156 9.84 25.70 22.92
N ASP A 157 9.36 25.45 21.71
CA ASP A 157 8.50 24.30 21.40
C ASP A 157 9.28 22.99 21.21
N ILE A 158 10.62 23.03 21.26
CA ILE A 158 11.49 21.85 21.15
C ILE A 158 11.68 21.17 22.51
N ASP A 159 11.61 19.85 22.53
CA ASP A 159 12.10 19.03 23.63
C ASP A 159 13.64 19.03 23.60
N GLU A 160 14.22 19.90 24.41
CA GLU A 160 15.65 20.08 24.53
C GLU A 160 16.38 18.79 24.92
N LYS A 161 15.78 17.91 25.73
CA LYS A 161 16.41 16.66 26.14
C LYS A 161 16.51 15.70 24.96
N ALA A 162 15.42 15.56 24.21
CA ALA A 162 15.40 14.74 23.01
C ALA A 162 16.39 15.26 21.96
N PHE A 163 16.42 16.57 21.74
CA PHE A 163 17.35 17.21 20.81
C PHE A 163 18.82 17.05 21.25
N ALA A 164 19.14 17.27 22.53
CA ALA A 164 20.50 17.13 23.05
C ALA A 164 21.01 15.68 22.92
N ALA A 165 20.15 14.70 23.20
CA ALA A 165 20.47 13.27 23.03
C ALA A 165 20.77 12.94 21.56
N TYR A 166 19.96 13.43 20.63
CA TYR A 166 20.21 13.31 19.19
C TYR A 166 21.53 13.98 18.77
N PHE A 167 21.75 15.23 19.21
CA PHE A 167 22.92 16.00 18.85
C PHE A 167 24.21 15.32 19.31
N THR A 168 24.20 14.79 20.53
CA THR A 168 25.32 14.04 21.11
C THR A 168 25.57 12.75 20.33
N ARG A 169 24.51 12.02 19.99
CA ARG A 169 24.60 10.78 19.19
C ARG A 169 25.16 11.02 17.79
N ARG A 170 24.80 12.12 17.13
CA ARG A 170 25.25 12.44 15.77
C ARG A 170 26.64 13.07 15.71
N TYR A 171 26.95 14.00 16.62
CA TYR A 171 28.16 14.83 16.56
C TYR A 171 29.23 14.48 17.59
N GLY A 172 28.94 13.58 18.54
CA GLY A 172 29.89 13.13 19.56
C GLY A 172 30.18 14.18 20.65
N GLN A 173 29.41 15.26 20.71
CA GLN A 173 29.56 16.35 21.67
C GLN A 173 28.20 16.93 22.06
N SER A 174 28.12 17.56 23.24
CA SER A 174 26.88 18.18 23.74
C SER A 174 26.54 19.45 22.95
N SER A 175 25.25 19.70 22.72
CA SER A 175 24.74 20.94 22.13
C SER A 175 25.07 22.17 22.98
N GLU A 176 25.21 22.01 24.30
CA GLU A 176 25.59 23.09 25.22
C GLU A 176 27.06 23.53 25.01
N VAL A 177 27.92 22.61 24.61
CA VAL A 177 29.35 22.86 24.33
C VAL A 177 29.54 23.61 23.00
N ALA A 178 28.56 23.55 22.09
CA ALA A 178 28.59 24.31 20.85
C ALA A 178 28.50 25.84 21.07
N GLY A 179 28.08 26.30 22.26
CA GLY A 179 28.08 27.71 22.66
C GLY A 179 27.13 28.62 21.88
N GLN A 180 26.18 28.04 21.13
CA GLN A 180 25.22 28.75 20.29
C GLN A 180 23.80 28.66 20.86
N PRO A 181 22.95 29.69 20.67
CA PRO A 181 21.53 29.59 20.99
C PRO A 181 20.86 28.43 20.24
N LEU A 182 19.89 27.77 20.87
CA LEU A 182 19.18 26.63 20.27
C LEU A 182 18.55 26.97 18.91
N SER A 183 17.98 28.17 18.76
CA SER A 183 17.42 28.64 17.49
C SER A 183 18.47 28.67 16.36
N GLN A 184 19.70 29.08 16.67
CA GLN A 184 20.80 29.09 15.70
C GLN A 184 21.23 27.66 15.35
N LEU A 185 21.30 26.76 16.32
CA LEU A 185 21.60 25.35 16.06
C LEU A 185 20.54 24.71 15.16
N LEU A 186 19.26 24.95 15.44
CA LEU A 186 18.15 24.46 14.62
C LEU A 186 18.23 25.02 13.20
N GLN A 187 18.54 26.32 13.04
CA GLN A 187 18.75 26.93 11.72
C GLN A 187 19.92 26.29 10.96
N ASN A 188 21.06 26.08 11.63
CA ASN A 188 22.25 25.47 11.04
C ASN A 188 22.00 24.02 10.59
N LEU A 189 21.10 23.32 11.29
CA LEU A 189 20.67 21.98 10.93
C LEU A 189 19.53 21.97 9.90
N GLY A 190 19.01 23.13 9.49
CA GLY A 190 17.88 23.22 8.58
C GLY A 190 16.57 22.74 9.20
N LEU A 191 16.40 22.83 10.52
CA LEU A 191 15.20 22.48 11.29
C LEU A 191 14.33 23.71 11.65
N GLY A 192 14.73 24.88 11.18
CA GLY A 192 14.05 26.16 11.37
C GLY A 192 14.77 27.26 10.61
N ASP A 193 14.23 28.47 10.65
CA ASP A 193 14.81 29.65 9.98
C ASP A 193 15.52 30.61 10.94
N GLY A 194 15.63 30.23 12.22
CA GLY A 194 16.17 31.07 13.31
C GLY A 194 15.08 31.80 14.11
N HIS A 195 13.84 31.84 13.60
CA HIS A 195 12.68 32.38 14.29
C HIS A 195 11.65 31.28 14.57
N GLU A 196 11.22 30.58 13.53
CA GLU A 196 10.23 29.52 13.58
C GLU A 196 10.88 28.15 13.30
N LEU A 197 10.26 27.10 13.81
CA LEU A 197 10.59 25.73 13.42
C LEU A 197 10.03 25.49 12.02
N ASN A 198 10.71 24.69 11.22
CA ASN A 198 10.05 24.06 10.10
C ASN A 198 9.39 22.75 10.53
N LEU A 199 8.66 22.14 9.59
CA LEU A 199 7.92 20.92 9.89
C LEU A 199 8.84 19.77 10.34
N ALA A 200 10.03 19.63 9.76
CA ALA A 200 11.00 18.61 10.19
C ALA A 200 11.42 18.82 11.65
N GLY A 201 11.78 20.05 12.03
CA GLY A 201 12.12 20.40 13.41
C GLY A 201 11.00 20.07 14.40
N LEU A 202 9.77 20.47 14.04
CA LEU A 202 8.60 20.18 14.85
C LEU A 202 8.31 18.67 14.99
N MET A 203 8.32 17.92 13.88
CA MET A 203 7.95 16.50 13.90
C MET A 203 9.04 15.60 14.50
N LEU A 204 10.30 16.02 14.49
CA LEU A 204 11.41 15.25 15.07
C LEU A 204 11.58 15.52 16.56
N PHE A 205 11.39 16.77 17.01
CA PHE A 205 11.78 17.19 18.36
C PHE A 205 10.75 18.08 19.07
N GLY A 206 9.58 18.34 18.47
CA GLY A 206 8.57 19.19 19.10
C GLY A 206 7.95 18.54 20.34
N LYS A 207 7.69 19.34 21.38
CA LYS A 207 7.02 18.91 22.62
C LYS A 207 5.58 18.44 22.38
N ARG A 208 4.86 19.13 21.47
CA ARG A 208 3.44 18.86 21.13
C ARG A 208 3.15 19.14 19.65
N PRO A 209 3.66 18.33 18.71
CA PRO A 209 3.53 18.60 17.27
C PRO A 209 2.07 18.76 16.81
N GLN A 210 1.17 17.95 17.38
CA GLN A 210 -0.25 17.92 17.00
C GLN A 210 -1.02 19.18 17.41
N ARG A 211 -0.46 20.06 18.26
CA ARG A 211 -1.03 21.40 18.48
C ARG A 211 -1.06 22.21 17.18
N TYR A 212 0.00 22.11 16.39
CA TYR A 212 0.16 22.85 15.13
C TYR A 212 -0.27 22.03 13.92
N ARG A 213 -0.19 20.70 14.01
CA ARG A 213 -0.55 19.75 12.95
C ARG A 213 -1.40 18.59 13.49
N PRO A 214 -2.70 18.81 13.78
CA PRO A 214 -3.54 17.80 14.44
C PRO A 214 -3.65 16.48 13.70
N ALA A 215 -3.61 16.50 12.36
CA ALA A 215 -3.74 15.30 11.54
C ALA A 215 -2.41 14.55 11.31
N PHE A 216 -1.28 15.03 11.85
CA PHE A 216 0.04 14.40 11.64
C PHE A 216 0.31 13.42 12.76
N GLU A 217 -0.49 12.36 12.76
CA GLU A 217 -0.50 11.29 13.75
C GLU A 217 -0.77 9.94 13.06
N VAL A 218 -0.66 8.86 13.83
CA VAL A 218 -1.11 7.52 13.41
C VAL A 218 -2.41 7.20 14.16
N LYS A 219 -3.47 6.88 13.41
CA LYS A 219 -4.70 6.30 13.97
C LYS A 219 -4.62 4.79 13.86
N ALA A 220 -4.54 4.12 15.00
CA ALA A 220 -4.37 2.67 15.08
C ALA A 220 -5.66 2.00 15.59
N VAL A 221 -6.14 0.98 14.89
CA VAL A 221 -7.33 0.21 15.28
C VAL A 221 -7.11 -1.28 15.00
N ALA A 222 -7.45 -2.11 15.98
CA ALA A 222 -7.49 -3.57 15.86
C ALA A 222 -8.95 -4.04 15.81
N PHE A 223 -9.29 -4.84 14.80
CA PHE A 223 -10.63 -5.35 14.55
C PHE A 223 -10.72 -6.84 14.91
N PRO A 224 -11.87 -7.31 15.42
CA PRO A 224 -12.08 -8.73 15.69
C PRO A 224 -12.24 -9.56 14.41
N GLY A 225 -12.61 -8.92 13.29
CA GLY A 225 -12.92 -9.59 12.04
C GLY A 225 -12.10 -9.07 10.85
N LEU A 226 -12.67 -9.26 9.66
CA LEU A 226 -12.02 -8.98 8.37
C LEU A 226 -12.50 -7.67 7.74
N VAL A 227 -13.58 -7.10 8.27
CA VAL A 227 -14.32 -5.98 7.67
C VAL A 227 -14.06 -4.67 8.39
N LEU A 228 -13.99 -3.59 7.60
CA LEU A 228 -13.75 -2.23 8.08
C LEU A 228 -14.95 -1.64 8.85
N HIS A 229 -16.16 -2.06 8.50
CA HIS A 229 -17.41 -1.50 9.03
C HIS A 229 -17.91 -2.22 10.28
N ASP A 230 -17.07 -3.04 10.94
CA ASP A 230 -17.42 -3.58 12.24
C ASP A 230 -17.52 -2.42 13.24
N SER A 231 -18.62 -2.34 13.98
CA SER A 231 -18.81 -1.33 15.01
C SER A 231 -18.00 -1.63 16.28
N ARG A 232 -17.33 -2.78 16.35
CA ARG A 232 -16.50 -3.21 17.49
C ARG A 232 -15.02 -3.19 17.11
N TYR A 233 -14.20 -2.67 18.01
CA TYR A 233 -12.75 -2.79 17.97
C TYR A 233 -12.26 -3.62 19.17
N LEU A 234 -11.13 -4.30 19.01
CA LEU A 234 -10.40 -4.96 20.09
C LEU A 234 -9.51 -3.98 20.84
N ASP A 235 -8.89 -3.06 20.09
CA ASP A 235 -8.01 -2.01 20.60
C ASP A 235 -8.04 -0.80 19.64
N SER A 236 -7.86 0.40 20.17
CA SER A 236 -7.86 1.64 19.39
C SER A 236 -7.00 2.69 20.08
N GLU A 237 -6.13 3.35 19.33
CA GLU A 237 -5.22 4.37 19.85
C GLU A 237 -4.97 5.48 18.83
N ASP A 238 -5.12 6.73 19.26
CA ASP A 238 -4.63 7.90 18.53
C ASP A 238 -3.19 8.19 18.99
N ILE A 239 -2.25 8.04 18.06
CA ILE A 239 -0.82 8.05 18.32
C ILE A 239 -0.20 9.32 17.73
N GLY A 240 -0.20 10.37 18.54
CA GLY A 240 0.54 11.61 18.29
C GLY A 240 1.96 11.60 18.87
N GLY A 241 2.56 12.79 18.96
CA GLY A 241 3.96 13.02 19.35
C GLY A 241 4.87 13.24 18.15
N THR A 242 6.17 13.23 18.42
CA THR A 242 7.27 13.20 17.45
C THR A 242 7.26 11.90 16.64
N LEU A 243 8.00 11.84 15.55
CA LEU A 243 8.10 10.62 14.74
C LEU A 243 8.66 9.43 15.51
N LEU A 244 9.55 9.65 16.48
CA LEU A 244 10.07 8.59 17.33
C LEU A 244 8.98 8.02 18.23
N GLU A 245 8.19 8.89 18.86
CA GLU A 245 7.07 8.46 19.71
C GLU A 245 6.00 7.76 18.89
N GLN A 246 5.68 8.28 17.70
CA GLN A 246 4.74 7.65 16.77
C GLN A 246 5.23 6.26 16.34
N TYR A 247 6.52 6.12 16.02
CA TYR A 247 7.12 4.83 15.71
C TYR A 247 7.00 3.85 16.89
N GLN A 248 7.50 4.24 18.07
CA GLN A 248 7.54 3.37 19.24
C GLN A 248 6.16 2.89 19.68
N ARG A 249 5.18 3.82 19.75
CA ARG A 249 3.82 3.50 20.17
C ARG A 249 3.07 2.71 19.11
N SER A 250 3.23 3.03 17.82
CA SER A 250 2.61 2.24 16.74
C SER A 250 3.18 0.84 16.67
N PHE A 251 4.50 0.69 16.85
CA PHE A 251 5.12 -0.63 16.90
C PHE A 251 4.63 -1.42 18.12
N ALA A 252 4.57 -0.81 19.31
CA ALA A 252 3.99 -1.43 20.50
C ALA A 252 2.51 -1.83 20.31
N PHE A 253 1.72 -1.00 19.62
CA PHE A 253 0.35 -1.32 19.21
C PHE A 253 0.29 -2.57 18.34
N ILE A 254 1.19 -2.72 17.37
CA ILE A 254 1.27 -3.92 16.53
C ILE A 254 1.65 -5.12 17.39
N LYS A 255 2.72 -5.03 18.20
CA LYS A 255 3.21 -6.18 19.00
C LYS A 255 2.14 -6.73 19.95
N ARG A 256 1.32 -5.87 20.55
CA ARG A 256 0.27 -6.30 21.49
C ARG A 256 -1.00 -6.85 20.82
N ASN A 257 -1.20 -6.55 19.53
CA ASN A 257 -2.38 -6.99 18.76
C ASN A 257 -2.07 -8.11 17.75
N LEU A 258 -0.80 -8.52 17.62
CA LEU A 258 -0.37 -9.69 16.86
C LEU A 258 -0.07 -10.87 17.79
N HIS A 259 -0.17 -12.08 17.24
CA HIS A 259 0.12 -13.29 18.01
C HIS A 259 1.61 -13.59 18.05
N HIS A 260 2.04 -14.21 19.15
CA HIS A 260 3.35 -14.84 19.26
C HIS A 260 3.24 -16.32 18.89
N ILE A 261 3.96 -16.75 17.86
CA ILE A 261 4.07 -18.13 17.39
C ILE A 261 5.42 -18.75 17.79
N GLN A 262 5.44 -20.07 17.93
CA GLN A 262 6.61 -20.80 18.40
C GLN A 262 7.67 -21.08 17.30
N ALA A 263 7.28 -20.92 16.02
CA ALA A 263 8.15 -20.96 14.83
C ALA A 263 9.19 -22.10 14.84
N ASP A 264 8.72 -23.35 14.91
CA ASP A 264 9.52 -24.60 14.88
C ASP A 264 10.59 -24.74 15.99
N ARG A 265 10.51 -23.95 17.06
CA ARG A 265 11.44 -24.01 18.21
C ARG A 265 10.82 -24.71 19.41
N GLY A 266 11.66 -25.26 20.30
CA GLY A 266 11.22 -26.04 21.47
C GLY A 266 10.36 -25.24 22.46
N PHE A 267 9.76 -25.93 23.43
CA PHE A 267 8.87 -25.34 24.46
C PHE A 267 9.52 -24.20 25.27
N ASN A 268 10.86 -24.21 25.38
CA ASN A 268 11.62 -23.24 26.17
C ASN A 268 12.05 -21.98 25.38
N THR A 269 11.48 -21.74 24.19
CA THR A 269 11.83 -20.58 23.36
C THR A 269 10.73 -19.52 23.43
N LEU A 270 11.13 -18.26 23.58
CA LEU A 270 10.21 -17.13 23.52
C LEU A 270 9.52 -17.13 22.15
N GLY A 271 8.19 -16.99 22.15
CA GLY A 271 7.41 -16.88 20.92
C GLY A 271 7.80 -15.64 20.12
N GLN A 272 7.87 -15.77 18.81
CA GLN A 272 8.13 -14.67 17.88
C GLN A 272 6.81 -14.18 17.30
N LEU A 273 6.75 -12.92 16.87
CA LEU A 273 5.53 -12.43 16.21
C LEU A 273 5.23 -13.22 14.93
N GLU A 274 3.95 -13.39 14.66
CA GLU A 274 3.45 -14.09 13.46
C GLU A 274 3.83 -13.40 12.14
N ILE A 275 4.21 -12.11 12.21
CA ILE A 275 4.85 -11.37 11.12
C ILE A 275 6.23 -10.92 11.62
N PRO A 276 7.31 -11.06 10.82
CA PRO A 276 8.65 -10.64 11.21
C PRO A 276 8.72 -9.18 11.67
N GLU A 277 9.31 -8.96 12.85
CA GLU A 277 9.47 -7.61 13.44
C GLU A 277 10.20 -6.65 12.50
N GLN A 278 11.19 -7.14 11.76
CA GLN A 278 11.98 -6.32 10.83
C GLN A 278 11.15 -5.80 9.65
N ALA A 279 10.21 -6.61 9.13
CA ALA A 279 9.33 -6.20 8.05
C ALA A 279 8.34 -5.12 8.53
N LEU A 280 7.77 -5.31 9.72
CA LEU A 280 6.86 -4.34 10.35
C LEU A 280 7.57 -3.01 10.66
N GLU A 281 8.77 -3.08 11.24
CA GLU A 281 9.61 -1.91 11.54
C GLU A 281 9.88 -1.10 10.27
N GLU A 282 10.34 -1.76 9.21
CA GLU A 282 10.69 -1.11 7.95
C GLU A 282 9.48 -0.44 7.30
N LEU A 283 8.34 -1.13 7.24
CA LEU A 283 7.13 -0.60 6.61
C LEU A 283 6.53 0.56 7.39
N LEU A 284 6.55 0.49 8.72
CA LEU A 284 6.09 1.57 9.59
C LEU A 284 6.98 2.82 9.48
N VAL A 285 8.30 2.64 9.50
CA VAL A 285 9.27 3.73 9.32
C VAL A 285 9.12 4.38 7.95
N ASN A 286 8.96 3.58 6.88
CA ASN A 286 8.73 4.12 5.54
C ASN A 286 7.43 4.94 5.48
N ALA A 287 6.35 4.46 6.12
CA ALA A 287 5.09 5.18 6.18
C ALA A 287 5.23 6.55 6.86
N LEU A 288 6.03 6.66 7.92
CA LEU A 288 6.30 7.92 8.65
C LEU A 288 7.21 8.88 7.87
N ILE A 289 8.30 8.37 7.28
CA ILE A 289 9.31 9.20 6.61
C ILE A 289 8.84 9.67 5.23
N HIS A 290 8.16 8.81 4.47
CA HIS A 290 7.73 9.11 3.09
C HIS A 290 6.29 9.62 2.99
N ARG A 291 5.62 9.86 4.12
CA ARG A 291 4.29 10.49 4.19
C ARG A 291 4.24 11.79 3.40
N ASP A 292 3.14 12.03 2.71
CA ASP A 292 2.83 13.34 2.14
C ASP A 292 2.42 14.35 3.22
N TYR A 293 3.38 15.18 3.63
CA TYR A 293 3.17 16.22 4.64
C TYR A 293 2.47 17.48 4.13
N PHE A 294 2.07 17.53 2.86
CA PHE A 294 1.11 18.54 2.41
C PHE A 294 -0.34 18.13 2.64
N THR A 295 -0.59 16.83 2.79
CA THR A 295 -1.94 16.30 3.03
C THR A 295 -2.24 16.28 4.53
N SER A 296 -3.36 16.88 4.93
CA SER A 296 -3.83 16.91 6.32
C SER A 296 -4.68 15.66 6.65
N ALA A 297 -4.02 14.50 6.73
CA ALA A 297 -4.67 13.22 7.05
C ALA A 297 -3.76 12.30 7.90
N SER A 298 -4.31 11.52 8.82
CA SER A 298 -3.52 10.60 9.64
C SER A 298 -3.03 9.39 8.82
N ILE A 299 -1.89 8.81 9.21
CA ILE A 299 -1.56 7.44 8.80
C ILE A 299 -2.57 6.52 9.49
N ARG A 300 -3.11 5.54 8.77
CA ARG A 300 -4.02 4.54 9.35
C ARG A 300 -3.28 3.22 9.50
N LEU A 301 -3.24 2.71 10.72
CA LEU A 301 -2.70 1.41 11.06
C LEU A 301 -3.85 0.50 11.46
N MET A 302 -4.13 -0.51 10.66
CA MET A 302 -5.33 -1.34 10.84
C MET A 302 -4.91 -2.79 11.01
N VAL A 303 -5.24 -3.39 12.15
CA VAL A 303 -4.94 -4.81 12.43
C VAL A 303 -6.25 -5.59 12.34
N PHE A 304 -6.42 -6.36 11.27
CA PHE A 304 -7.54 -7.28 11.08
C PHE A 304 -7.15 -8.69 11.49
N ALA A 305 -8.12 -9.58 11.66
CA ALA A 305 -7.85 -10.98 12.01
C ALA A 305 -6.95 -11.71 10.99
N ASP A 306 -6.98 -11.31 9.71
CA ASP A 306 -6.24 -11.95 8.61
C ASP A 306 -5.10 -11.10 8.03
N ARG A 307 -4.96 -9.83 8.41
CA ARG A 307 -3.94 -8.93 7.83
C ARG A 307 -3.67 -7.69 8.68
N VAL A 308 -2.50 -7.10 8.48
CA VAL A 308 -2.18 -5.73 8.92
C VAL A 308 -2.17 -4.81 7.70
N GLU A 309 -2.81 -3.66 7.80
CA GLU A 309 -2.78 -2.62 6.78
C GLU A 309 -2.10 -1.36 7.34
N ILE A 310 -1.13 -0.82 6.59
CA ILE A 310 -0.52 0.48 6.86
C ILE A 310 -0.84 1.39 5.68
N ILE A 311 -1.65 2.42 5.92
CA ILE A 311 -2.13 3.34 4.88
C ILE A 311 -1.55 4.72 5.15
N SER A 312 -0.61 5.14 4.30
CA SER A 312 0.04 6.45 4.39
C SER A 312 -0.56 7.44 3.40
N PRO A 313 -0.83 8.70 3.80
CA PRO A 313 -1.19 9.77 2.88
C PRO A 313 -0.14 10.01 1.79
N GLY A 314 -0.58 10.19 0.55
CA GLY A 314 0.25 10.38 -0.64
C GLY A 314 0.43 9.11 -1.48
N HIS A 315 0.43 9.24 -2.79
CA HIS A 315 0.82 8.19 -3.76
C HIS A 315 2.31 8.28 -4.11
N LEU A 316 2.91 7.28 -4.76
CA LEU A 316 4.34 7.31 -5.16
C LEU A 316 4.65 8.49 -6.10
N PRO A 317 5.82 9.16 -5.99
CA PRO A 317 6.23 10.17 -6.96
C PRO A 317 6.27 9.61 -8.39
N ASP A 318 6.04 10.45 -9.43
CA ASP A 318 5.98 10.03 -10.84
C ASP A 318 7.26 9.30 -11.33
N SER A 319 8.39 9.50 -10.62
CA SER A 319 9.67 8.83 -10.89
C SER A 319 9.75 7.40 -10.35
N LEU A 320 8.78 6.95 -9.57
CA LEU A 320 8.75 5.65 -8.91
C LEU A 320 7.50 4.87 -9.29
N SER A 321 7.62 3.55 -9.26
CA SER A 321 6.51 2.61 -9.35
C SER A 321 6.65 1.55 -8.26
N THR A 322 5.57 0.83 -7.98
CA THR A 322 5.59 -0.29 -7.02
C THR A 322 6.63 -1.34 -7.41
N GLU A 323 6.84 -1.59 -8.70
CA GLU A 323 7.90 -2.50 -9.17
C GLU A 323 9.30 -1.90 -8.94
N ALA A 324 9.50 -0.61 -9.23
CA ALA A 324 10.80 0.02 -9.05
C ALA A 324 11.27 -0.02 -7.58
N ILE A 325 10.36 0.24 -6.62
CA ILE A 325 10.71 0.21 -5.19
C ILE A 325 10.95 -1.21 -4.68
N ARG A 326 10.38 -2.25 -5.30
CA ARG A 326 10.71 -3.66 -5.01
C ARG A 326 12.17 -3.98 -5.32
N HIS A 327 12.75 -3.28 -6.31
CA HIS A 327 14.17 -3.39 -6.68
C HIS A 327 15.05 -2.32 -6.01
N GLY A 328 14.53 -1.61 -5.01
CA GLY A 328 15.30 -0.65 -4.21
C GLY A 328 15.42 0.75 -4.79
N ALA A 329 14.63 1.10 -5.81
CA ALA A 329 14.53 2.49 -6.26
C ALA A 329 14.00 3.36 -5.10
N THR A 330 14.61 4.54 -4.92
CA THR A 330 14.28 5.43 -3.80
C THR A 330 14.18 6.88 -4.26
N ASN A 331 13.25 7.61 -3.66
CA ASN A 331 13.10 9.05 -3.79
C ASN A 331 12.76 9.63 -2.41
N ARG A 332 13.58 10.57 -1.95
CA ARG A 332 13.40 11.23 -0.64
C ARG A 332 12.38 12.35 -0.77
N ARG A 333 11.10 12.04 -0.49
CA ARG A 333 10.00 13.03 -0.46
C ARG A 333 10.23 14.14 0.57
N ASN A 334 10.80 13.79 1.72
CA ASN A 334 11.05 14.71 2.83
C ASN A 334 12.56 14.69 3.16
N PRO A 335 13.41 15.35 2.34
CA PRO A 335 14.86 15.17 2.38
C PRO A 335 15.48 15.61 3.72
N THR A 336 15.04 16.74 4.28
CA THR A 336 15.53 17.27 5.56
C THR A 336 15.13 16.37 6.71
N LEU A 337 13.86 15.94 6.74
CA LEU A 337 13.38 15.00 7.74
C LEU A 337 14.16 13.67 7.66
N THR A 338 14.36 13.15 6.46
CA THR A 338 15.07 11.88 6.21
C THR A 338 16.53 11.95 6.65
N GLU A 339 17.22 13.08 6.40
CA GLU A 339 18.62 13.32 6.78
C GLU A 339 18.85 13.19 8.30
N HIS A 340 17.88 13.63 9.10
CA HIS A 340 17.98 13.54 10.56
C HIS A 340 17.38 12.24 11.11
N ALA A 341 16.32 11.72 10.49
CA ALA A 341 15.62 10.51 10.92
C ALA A 341 16.53 9.28 11.03
N VAL A 342 17.57 9.15 10.18
CA VAL A 342 18.54 8.02 10.26
C VAL A 342 19.29 7.91 11.60
N HIS A 343 19.33 8.98 12.40
CA HIS A 343 19.95 8.98 13.73
C HIS A 343 18.94 8.87 14.88
N ILE A 344 17.65 8.85 14.56
CA ILE A 344 16.55 8.89 15.53
C ILE A 344 15.74 7.60 15.45
N LEU A 345 15.34 7.22 14.23
CA LEU A 345 14.57 6.03 13.90
C LEU A 345 15.49 4.88 13.46
N PRO A 346 15.03 3.62 13.52
CA PRO A 346 15.73 2.48 12.95
C PRO A 346 15.66 2.49 11.42
N TYR A 347 16.35 3.45 10.81
CA TYR A 347 16.27 3.76 9.38
C TYR A 347 17.68 4.04 8.83
N ARG A 348 17.98 3.54 7.62
CA ARG A 348 19.30 3.75 6.96
C ARG A 348 19.24 4.55 5.65
N GLY A 349 18.08 4.62 5.00
CA GLY A 349 17.92 5.40 3.75
C GLY A 349 18.66 4.89 2.52
N LEU A 350 19.09 3.63 2.51
CA LEU A 350 19.84 3.02 1.40
C LEU A 350 18.97 2.38 0.31
N GLY A 351 17.63 2.46 0.40
CA GLY A 351 16.71 1.79 -0.52
C GLY A 351 16.62 0.26 -0.34
N THR A 352 17.35 -0.32 0.61
CA THR A 352 17.35 -1.77 0.89
C THR A 352 16.22 -2.25 1.80
N GLY A 353 15.42 -1.31 2.31
CA GLY A 353 14.34 -1.56 3.26
C GLY A 353 13.22 -2.44 2.70
N ILE A 354 12.50 -1.92 1.70
CA ILE A 354 11.39 -2.62 1.05
C ILE A 354 11.82 -3.98 0.48
N PRO A 355 12.96 -4.12 -0.23
CA PRO A 355 13.44 -5.43 -0.68
C PRO A 355 13.63 -6.43 0.47
N ARG A 356 14.15 -5.99 1.62
CA ARG A 356 14.36 -6.84 2.80
C ARG A 356 13.03 -7.25 3.44
N ALA A 357 12.10 -6.31 3.62
CA ALA A 357 10.77 -6.61 4.13
C ALA A 357 10.06 -7.65 3.25
N LEU A 358 10.17 -7.53 1.93
CA LEU A 358 9.62 -8.48 0.96
C LEU A 358 10.32 -9.83 0.96
N HIS A 359 11.63 -9.86 1.20
CA HIS A 359 12.35 -11.11 1.38
C HIS A 359 11.88 -11.85 2.64
N ASP A 360 11.72 -11.12 3.75
CA ASP A 360 11.30 -11.67 5.03
C ASP A 360 9.81 -12.06 5.04
N TRP A 361 8.96 -11.33 4.31
CA TRP A 361 7.53 -11.59 4.17
C TRP A 361 7.06 -11.43 2.71
N PRO A 362 7.21 -12.46 1.85
CA PRO A 362 6.95 -12.36 0.41
C PRO A 362 5.51 -12.05 0.01
N THR A 363 4.56 -12.25 0.93
CA THR A 363 3.13 -12.00 0.71
C THR A 363 2.72 -10.53 0.91
N ILE A 364 3.66 -9.63 1.20
CA ILE A 364 3.36 -8.19 1.28
C ILE A 364 2.86 -7.66 -0.06
N GLU A 365 1.71 -7.00 -0.01
CA GLU A 365 1.14 -6.27 -1.12
C GLU A 365 1.42 -4.77 -0.97
N LEU A 366 1.88 -4.16 -2.06
CA LEU A 366 2.15 -2.73 -2.16
C LEU A 366 1.16 -2.13 -3.15
N LEU A 367 0.26 -1.27 -2.67
CA LEU A 367 -0.85 -0.71 -3.42
C LEU A 367 -0.71 0.81 -3.50
N ASP A 368 -0.46 1.33 -4.70
CA ASP A 368 -0.39 2.76 -4.97
C ASP A 368 -1.74 3.28 -5.49
N GLU A 369 -2.54 3.88 -4.61
CA GLU A 369 -3.91 4.30 -4.89
C GLU A 369 -3.97 5.78 -5.29
N ILE A 370 -3.56 6.07 -6.52
CA ILE A 370 -3.43 7.44 -7.07
C ILE A 370 -4.74 8.25 -6.92
N ALA A 371 -5.90 7.64 -7.20
CA ALA A 371 -7.20 8.33 -7.14
C ALA A 371 -7.56 8.80 -5.72
N SER A 372 -7.18 8.03 -4.71
CA SER A 372 -7.40 8.34 -3.29
C SER A 372 -6.22 9.11 -2.66
N ASN A 373 -5.17 9.39 -3.44
CA ASN A 373 -3.90 9.96 -2.99
C ASN A 373 -3.35 9.27 -1.73
N GLN A 374 -3.25 7.94 -1.76
CA GLN A 374 -2.72 7.16 -0.63
C GLN A 374 -1.89 5.98 -1.10
N PHE A 375 -0.96 5.56 -0.26
CA PHE A 375 -0.17 4.36 -0.45
C PHE A 375 -0.50 3.37 0.67
N LYS A 376 -0.94 2.18 0.28
CA LYS A 376 -1.39 1.13 1.19
C LYS A 376 -0.45 -0.07 1.11
N VAL A 377 0.01 -0.52 2.26
CA VAL A 377 0.75 -1.77 2.41
C VAL A 377 -0.13 -2.75 3.16
N VAL A 378 -0.30 -3.96 2.61
CA VAL A 378 -1.03 -5.05 3.24
C VAL A 378 -0.06 -6.18 3.57
N LEU A 379 -0.06 -6.61 4.83
CA LEU A 379 0.68 -7.75 5.31
C LEU A 379 -0.32 -8.83 5.73
N PRO A 380 -0.53 -9.87 4.89
CA PRO A 380 -1.36 -11.01 5.29
C PRO A 380 -0.79 -11.66 6.55
N ARG A 381 -1.64 -11.92 7.54
CA ARG A 381 -1.31 -12.73 8.72
C ARG A 381 -1.42 -14.20 8.33
N PRO A 382 -0.55 -15.07 8.84
CA PRO A 382 -0.79 -16.50 8.71
C PRO A 382 -2.12 -16.80 9.38
N GLN A 383 -3.01 -17.55 8.71
CA GLN A 383 -4.14 -18.13 9.41
C GLN A 383 -3.54 -19.01 10.50
N LEU A 384 -3.68 -18.60 11.76
CA LEU A 384 -3.53 -19.55 12.85
C LEU A 384 -4.44 -20.72 12.47
N PRO A 385 -3.94 -21.96 12.43
CA PRO A 385 -4.81 -23.10 12.25
C PRO A 385 -5.92 -22.86 13.26
N SER A 386 -7.14 -22.69 12.75
CA SER A 386 -8.26 -22.42 13.62
C SER A 386 -8.13 -23.44 14.73
N GLU A 387 -8.28 -23.01 15.98
CA GLU A 387 -8.99 -23.90 16.87
C GLU A 387 -10.39 -24.08 16.23
N THR A 388 -10.47 -24.88 15.17
CA THR A 388 -11.14 -26.15 15.36
C THR A 388 -10.58 -26.62 16.70
N THR A 389 -11.27 -26.26 17.79
CA THR A 389 -11.67 -27.26 18.77
C THR A 389 -11.68 -28.54 17.96
N PRO A 390 -10.71 -29.46 18.15
CA PRO A 390 -10.71 -30.68 17.36
C PRO A 390 -12.15 -31.12 17.43
N GLN A 391 -12.86 -31.06 16.29
CA GLN A 391 -14.25 -31.47 16.21
C GLN A 391 -14.16 -32.81 16.87
N VAL A 392 -14.71 -32.88 18.09
CA VAL A 392 -14.33 -33.85 19.12
C VAL A 392 -14.07 -35.11 18.36
N THR A 393 -12.80 -35.48 18.13
CA THR A 393 -12.52 -36.81 17.58
C THR A 393 -13.12 -37.64 18.68
N PRO A 394 -14.30 -38.25 18.49
CA PRO A 394 -14.98 -38.85 19.61
C PRO A 394 -13.96 -39.82 20.14
N GLN A 395 -13.47 -39.57 21.35
CA GLN A 395 -12.61 -40.51 22.03
C GLN A 395 -13.47 -41.75 22.08
N VAL A 396 -13.20 -42.67 21.16
CA VAL A 396 -13.99 -43.87 20.98
C VAL A 396 -13.78 -44.62 22.27
N THR A 397 -14.79 -44.63 23.12
CA THR A 397 -14.75 -45.37 24.36
C THR A 397 -14.42 -46.82 24.02
N PRO A 398 -13.68 -47.55 24.88
CA PRO A 398 -13.36 -48.96 24.63
C PRO A 398 -14.58 -49.77 24.15
N GLN A 399 -15.75 -49.47 24.71
CA GLN A 399 -17.06 -50.02 24.39
C GLN A 399 -17.47 -49.82 22.92
N VAL A 400 -17.29 -48.62 22.33
CA VAL A 400 -17.60 -48.39 20.92
C VAL A 400 -16.62 -49.14 20.02
N GLY A 401 -15.35 -49.25 20.42
CA GLY A 401 -14.37 -50.05 19.70
C GLY A 401 -14.72 -51.53 19.65
N ASP A 402 -15.13 -52.09 20.79
CA ASP A 402 -15.57 -53.49 20.90
C ASP A 402 -16.82 -53.73 20.04
N LEU A 403 -17.76 -52.77 20.02
CA LEU A 403 -18.94 -52.82 19.16
C LEU A 403 -18.57 -52.85 17.67
N LEU A 404 -17.65 -51.99 17.23
CA LEU A 404 -17.18 -51.98 15.83
C LEU A 404 -16.50 -53.30 15.45
N ALA A 405 -15.73 -53.88 16.36
CA ALA A 405 -15.08 -55.18 16.16
C ALA A 405 -16.08 -56.34 16.10
N ALA A 406 -17.22 -56.24 16.78
CA ALA A 406 -18.27 -57.26 16.80
C ALA A 406 -19.17 -57.24 15.55
N ILE A 407 -19.30 -56.09 14.87
CA ILE A 407 -20.18 -55.97 13.69
C ILE A 407 -19.60 -56.76 12.51
N ARG A 408 -20.40 -57.68 11.96
CA ARG A 408 -20.13 -58.46 10.73
C ARG A 408 -21.34 -58.35 9.81
N GLY A 409 -21.26 -57.47 8.81
CA GLY A 409 -22.38 -57.20 7.90
C GLY A 409 -23.51 -56.40 8.56
N GLU A 410 -24.76 -56.83 8.38
CA GLU A 410 -25.95 -56.21 8.97
C GLU A 410 -26.51 -57.08 10.08
N GLN A 411 -26.43 -56.61 11.33
CA GLN A 411 -26.85 -57.36 12.51
C GLN A 411 -27.92 -56.62 13.31
N THR A 412 -28.80 -57.37 13.93
CA THR A 412 -29.81 -56.87 14.86
C THR A 412 -29.16 -56.49 16.19
N ARG A 413 -29.86 -55.68 16.99
CA ARG A 413 -29.41 -55.35 18.34
C ARG A 413 -29.16 -56.58 19.21
N THR A 414 -30.01 -57.60 19.10
CA THR A 414 -29.89 -58.84 19.89
C THR A 414 -28.60 -59.58 19.53
N GLU A 415 -28.32 -59.75 18.24
CA GLU A 415 -27.09 -60.41 17.77
C GLU A 415 -25.82 -59.66 18.20
N LEU A 416 -25.85 -58.32 18.23
CA LEU A 416 -24.72 -57.52 18.70
C LEU A 416 -24.51 -57.61 20.22
N MET A 417 -25.60 -57.65 20.99
CA MET A 417 -25.53 -57.87 22.44
C MET A 417 -25.00 -59.27 22.77
N ASP A 418 -25.44 -60.30 22.04
CA ASP A 418 -24.97 -61.67 22.19
C ASP A 418 -23.47 -61.79 21.85
N ALA A 419 -23.03 -61.15 20.75
CA ALA A 419 -21.62 -61.13 20.34
C ALA A 419 -20.70 -60.46 21.38
N LEU A 420 -21.22 -59.47 22.12
CA LEU A 420 -20.50 -58.76 23.19
C LEU A 420 -20.75 -59.36 24.58
N GLN A 421 -21.53 -60.43 24.69
CA GLN A 421 -21.93 -61.08 25.96
C GLN A 421 -22.63 -60.12 26.95
N LEU A 422 -23.48 -59.22 26.44
CA LEU A 422 -24.19 -58.22 27.23
C LEU A 422 -25.67 -58.57 27.41
N ASN A 423 -26.15 -58.59 28.65
CA ASN A 423 -27.56 -58.89 28.96
C ASN A 423 -28.42 -57.63 29.23
N ASP A 424 -27.79 -56.48 29.53
CA ASP A 424 -28.49 -55.23 29.82
C ASP A 424 -28.69 -54.38 28.55
N ARG A 425 -29.95 -54.32 28.09
CA ARG A 425 -30.36 -53.55 26.90
C ARG A 425 -30.20 -52.04 27.08
N LYS A 426 -30.42 -51.52 28.29
CA LYS A 426 -30.33 -50.08 28.56
C LYS A 426 -28.87 -49.66 28.55
N HIS A 427 -28.00 -50.44 29.20
CA HIS A 427 -26.56 -50.20 29.19
C HIS A 427 -25.99 -50.30 27.77
N PHE A 428 -26.31 -51.35 27.01
CA PHE A 428 -25.88 -51.50 25.62
C PHE A 428 -26.24 -50.28 24.75
N ARG A 429 -27.49 -49.81 24.86
CA ARG A 429 -27.95 -48.66 24.08
C ARG A 429 -27.15 -47.40 24.40
N VAL A 430 -26.93 -47.11 25.68
CA VAL A 430 -26.32 -45.84 26.12
C VAL A 430 -24.80 -45.85 25.99
N ALA A 431 -24.14 -46.97 26.30
CA ALA A 431 -22.68 -47.04 26.35
C ALA A 431 -22.02 -47.50 25.04
N TYR A 432 -22.76 -48.20 24.16
CA TYR A 432 -22.21 -48.78 22.93
C TYR A 432 -22.91 -48.19 21.69
N LEU A 433 -24.22 -48.38 21.60
CA LEU A 433 -24.96 -48.14 20.35
C LEU A 433 -25.15 -46.66 20.01
N GLN A 434 -25.64 -45.85 20.96
CA GLN A 434 -25.92 -44.44 20.75
C GLN A 434 -24.63 -43.65 20.47
N PRO A 435 -23.53 -43.81 21.24
CA PRO A 435 -22.29 -43.11 20.95
C PRO A 435 -21.71 -43.47 19.57
N ALA A 436 -21.86 -44.72 19.13
CA ALA A 436 -21.39 -45.16 17.81
C ALA A 436 -22.23 -44.58 16.66
N LEU A 437 -23.55 -44.43 16.85
CA LEU A 437 -24.46 -43.78 15.90
C LEU A 437 -24.21 -42.27 15.83
N ASP A 438 -24.08 -41.61 16.97
CA ASP A 438 -23.83 -40.16 17.08
C ASP A 438 -22.48 -39.79 16.45
N ALA A 439 -21.49 -40.67 16.60
CA ALA A 439 -20.17 -40.53 15.96
C ALA A 439 -20.15 -40.93 14.47
N GLY A 440 -21.27 -41.37 13.89
CA GLY A 440 -21.35 -41.77 12.48
C GLY A 440 -20.56 -43.04 12.12
N LEU A 441 -20.10 -43.81 13.11
CA LEU A 441 -19.26 -45.01 12.91
C LEU A 441 -20.08 -46.24 12.50
N ILE A 442 -21.38 -46.23 12.83
CA ILE A 442 -22.35 -47.24 12.40
C ILE A 442 -23.62 -46.56 11.87
N ALA A 443 -24.37 -47.26 11.02
CA ALA A 443 -25.59 -46.77 10.41
C ALA A 443 -26.77 -47.73 10.63
N MET A 444 -27.97 -47.14 10.73
CA MET A 444 -29.24 -47.84 10.75
C MET A 444 -29.68 -48.22 9.33
N THR A 445 -30.18 -49.45 9.16
CA THR A 445 -30.76 -49.92 7.89
C THR A 445 -32.13 -49.32 7.59
N ILE A 446 -32.90 -48.92 8.61
CA ILE A 446 -34.20 -48.24 8.49
C ILE A 446 -34.21 -46.93 9.30
N PRO A 447 -33.55 -45.85 8.83
CA PRO A 447 -33.39 -44.61 9.60
C PRO A 447 -34.71 -43.96 10.04
N ASP A 448 -35.74 -44.03 9.20
CA ASP A 448 -37.06 -43.39 9.45
C ASP A 448 -37.88 -44.10 10.53
N LYS A 449 -37.50 -45.32 10.94
CA LYS A 449 -38.21 -46.12 11.95
C LYS A 449 -37.22 -46.77 12.92
N PRO A 450 -36.55 -46.00 13.79
CA PRO A 450 -35.46 -46.48 14.66
C PRO A 450 -35.89 -47.56 15.67
N ASN A 451 -37.19 -47.65 15.98
CA ASN A 451 -37.76 -48.66 16.88
C ASN A 451 -38.35 -49.88 16.14
N SER A 452 -38.08 -50.04 14.84
CA SER A 452 -38.56 -51.17 14.05
C SER A 452 -38.03 -52.50 14.59
N ARG A 453 -38.88 -53.54 14.64
CA ARG A 453 -38.47 -54.91 14.98
C ARG A 453 -37.48 -55.51 13.96
N LEU A 454 -37.44 -54.94 12.76
CA LEU A 454 -36.53 -55.34 11.67
C LEU A 454 -35.26 -54.48 11.60
N GLN A 455 -35.04 -53.59 12.59
CA GLN A 455 -33.89 -52.69 12.60
C GLN A 455 -32.57 -53.47 12.73
N LYS A 456 -31.67 -53.26 11.77
CA LYS A 456 -30.28 -53.73 11.79
C LYS A 456 -29.29 -52.57 11.76
N TYR A 457 -28.07 -52.84 12.19
CA TYR A 457 -26.95 -51.91 12.23
C TYR A 457 -25.79 -52.47 11.42
N ARG A 458 -25.09 -51.57 10.71
CA ARG A 458 -23.90 -51.89 9.91
C ARG A 458 -22.82 -50.86 10.13
N ILE A 459 -21.56 -51.25 9.95
CA ILE A 459 -20.42 -50.33 10.05
C ILE A 459 -20.38 -49.39 8.83
N THR A 460 -20.02 -48.12 9.04
CA THR A 460 -19.81 -47.14 7.95
C THR A 460 -18.36 -47.15 7.48
N GLU A 461 -18.04 -46.47 6.37
CA GLU A 461 -16.65 -46.29 5.91
C GLU A 461 -15.78 -45.62 6.99
N GLN A 462 -16.33 -44.66 7.75
CA GLN A 462 -15.64 -44.03 8.88
C GLN A 462 -15.36 -45.02 10.01
N GLY A 463 -16.32 -45.90 10.33
CA GLY A 463 -16.15 -46.98 11.30
C GLY A 463 -15.07 -47.99 10.88
N GLN A 464 -15.01 -48.35 9.59
CA GLN A 464 -14.00 -49.25 9.05
C GLN A 464 -12.59 -48.63 9.09
N ALA A 465 -12.46 -47.35 8.72
CA ALA A 465 -11.18 -46.63 8.77
C ALA A 465 -10.65 -46.50 10.21
N LEU A 466 -11.53 -46.38 11.21
CA LEU A 466 -11.15 -46.35 12.62
C LEU A 466 -10.72 -47.74 13.12
N LEU A 467 -11.42 -48.81 12.71
CA LEU A 467 -11.05 -50.18 13.04
C LEU A 467 -9.66 -50.54 12.47
N ALA A 468 -9.36 -50.09 11.24
CA ALA A 468 -8.09 -50.32 10.57
C ALA A 468 -6.89 -49.59 11.21
N LYS A 469 -7.13 -48.54 12.03
CA LYS A 469 -6.07 -47.83 12.78
C LYS A 469 -5.76 -48.45 14.14
N ARG A 470 -6.58 -49.40 14.64
CA ARG A 470 -6.39 -50.08 15.94
C ARG A 470 -5.62 -51.41 15.84
N HIS A 471 -5.32 -51.86 14.62
CA HIS A 471 -4.41 -52.96 14.30
C HIS A 471 -3.19 -52.41 13.58
#